data_AF-A0AAV1QA55-F1
#
_entry.id   AF-A0AAV1QA55-F1
#
_cell.length_a   1.000
_cell.length_b   1.000
_cell.length_c   1.000
_cell.angle_alpha   90.00
_cell.angle_beta   90.00
_cell.angle_gamma   90.00
#
_symmetry.space_group_name_H-M   'P 1'
#
loop_
_entity.id
_entity.type
_entity.pdbx_description
1 polymer ?
#
loop_
_entity_poly.entity_id
_entity_poly.type
_entity_poly.pdbx_seq_one_letter_code
_entity_poly.pdbx_strand_id
1 'polypeptide(L)'
;MATSSTSGLPKDHGLWIFLRNRGVPEESIQKMQQDHTLTSEDDPEEGVMSTMKTQQKLDKINKQWKRSTEGADVRVPSLAPKWQEEEWKSVGRILAKGLKDHGYFPSRLAQAFTAAVIFGEHSVSPNLLFDSLMLYLSQSERDLLSTALQEAVVGDDEEELLDLMDRMGVRTVPKKDNLRAVLVQVAHKQMIQHPKYALDNISEVAGPILRKLFPGEEDMKKLYEDIKPTTRKVIKMITSSPANSAENQSLRFLHQYIRGLDEIGLSGS
;
A
#
# COMPACT_ATOMS: atom_id res chain seq x y z
N MET A 1 44.88 -21.28 26.32
CA MET A 1 43.90 -21.56 25.24
C MET A 1 42.61 -20.87 25.63
N ALA A 2 42.37 -19.67 25.09
CA ALA A 2 41.15 -18.91 25.38
C ALA A 2 40.13 -19.21 24.27
N THR A 3 39.05 -19.87 24.64
CA THR A 3 37.85 -20.03 23.82
C THR A 3 37.11 -18.69 23.79
N SER A 4 37.16 -17.99 22.65
CA SER A 4 36.34 -16.81 22.42
C SER A 4 34.93 -17.24 22.02
N SER A 5 34.05 -17.29 23.02
CA SER A 5 32.60 -17.34 22.86
C SER A 5 32.12 -15.98 22.34
N THR A 6 31.74 -15.88 21.07
CA THR A 6 30.98 -14.73 20.56
C THR A 6 29.50 -15.00 20.74
N SER A 7 28.98 -14.58 21.90
CA SER A 7 27.56 -14.36 22.14
C SER A 7 27.09 -13.13 21.36
N GLY A 8 26.16 -13.31 20.42
CA GLY A 8 25.47 -12.24 19.69
C GLY A 8 24.02 -12.64 19.39
N LEU A 9 23.10 -12.04 20.15
CA LEU A 9 21.66 -12.27 20.26
C LEU A 9 20.83 -11.70 19.06
N PRO A 10 19.51 -11.95 19.01
CA PRO A 10 18.82 -12.69 17.96
C PRO A 10 18.58 -11.87 16.67
N LYS A 11 18.98 -12.44 15.53
CA LYS A 11 18.61 -11.94 14.19
C LYS A 11 17.13 -12.24 13.96
N ASP A 12 16.38 -11.32 13.34
CA ASP A 12 14.97 -11.47 12.93
C ASP A 12 14.79 -12.68 11.99
N HIS A 13 14.76 -13.87 12.60
CA HIS A 13 14.88 -15.17 11.94
C HIS A 13 13.66 -15.41 11.03
N GLY A 14 12.50 -14.85 11.39
CA GLY A 14 11.26 -14.94 10.62
C GLY A 14 11.35 -14.25 9.27
N LEU A 15 11.91 -13.04 9.20
CA LEU A 15 12.08 -12.32 7.93
C LEU A 15 13.01 -13.08 6.97
N TRP A 16 14.15 -13.58 7.47
CA TRP A 16 15.11 -14.30 6.63
C TRP A 16 14.55 -15.64 6.14
N ILE A 17 13.82 -16.36 6.99
CA ILE A 17 13.09 -17.57 6.59
C ILE A 17 12.03 -17.26 5.53
N PHE A 18 11.23 -16.21 5.74
CA PHE A 18 10.20 -15.80 4.80
C PHE A 18 10.78 -15.50 3.42
N LEU A 19 11.88 -14.73 3.36
CA LEU A 19 12.55 -14.41 2.11
C LEU A 19 13.08 -15.69 1.43
N ARG A 20 13.70 -16.60 2.19
CA ARG A 20 14.20 -17.89 1.67
C ARG A 20 13.07 -18.75 1.10
N ASN A 21 11.95 -18.87 1.82
CA ASN A 21 10.78 -19.64 1.40
C ASN A 21 10.09 -19.07 0.14
N ARG A 22 10.36 -17.81 -0.21
CA ARG A 22 9.83 -17.13 -1.41
C ARG A 22 10.84 -17.10 -2.57
N GLY A 23 11.92 -17.89 -2.47
CA GLY A 23 12.93 -18.03 -3.52
C GLY A 23 13.78 -16.78 -3.70
N VAL A 24 13.99 -16.01 -2.62
CA VAL A 24 14.99 -14.95 -2.61
C VAL A 24 16.37 -15.61 -2.54
N PRO A 25 17.32 -15.27 -3.44
CA PRO A 25 18.66 -15.85 -3.43
C PRO A 25 19.38 -15.68 -2.09
N GLU A 26 20.06 -16.71 -1.60
CA GLU A 26 20.72 -16.71 -0.28
C GLU A 26 21.82 -15.63 -0.18
N GLU A 27 22.54 -15.37 -1.27
CA GLU A 27 23.48 -14.25 -1.41
C GLU A 27 22.84 -12.88 -1.12
N SER A 28 21.57 -12.70 -1.49
CA SER A 28 20.81 -11.47 -1.22
C SER A 28 20.37 -11.41 0.24
N ILE A 29 20.07 -12.55 0.86
CA ILE A 29 19.75 -12.65 2.29
C ILE A 29 21.00 -12.32 3.13
N GLN A 30 22.16 -12.82 2.72
CA GLN A 30 23.45 -12.56 3.37
C GLN A 30 23.87 -11.10 3.24
N LYS A 31 23.72 -10.48 2.05
CA LYS A 31 24.00 -9.05 1.87
C LYS A 31 23.08 -8.19 2.74
N MET A 32 21.80 -8.53 2.86
CA MET A 32 20.88 -7.82 3.76
C MET A 32 21.18 -7.98 5.24
N GLN A 33 21.78 -9.11 5.65
CA GLN A 33 22.30 -9.30 7.01
C GLN A 33 23.58 -8.48 7.25
N GLN A 34 24.37 -8.24 6.19
CA GLN A 34 25.61 -7.44 6.23
C GLN A 34 25.35 -5.92 6.16
N ASP A 35 24.39 -5.46 5.36
CA ASP A 35 23.98 -4.05 5.28
C ASP A 35 23.33 -3.58 6.60
N HIS A 36 22.79 -4.51 7.39
CA HIS A 36 22.36 -4.26 8.77
C HIS A 36 23.53 -3.95 9.73
N THR A 37 24.77 -4.21 9.33
CA THR A 37 26.00 -3.98 10.11
C THR A 37 26.91 -2.89 9.54
N LEU A 38 26.60 -2.28 8.39
CA LEU A 38 27.46 -1.29 7.77
C LEU A 38 26.67 -0.03 7.37
N THR A 39 26.69 0.96 8.25
CA THR A 39 26.59 2.36 7.85
C THR A 39 28.00 2.89 7.62
N SER A 40 28.42 3.05 6.36
CA SER A 40 29.28 4.15 5.90
C SER A 40 29.74 3.97 4.45
N GLU A 41 29.43 4.99 3.65
CA GLU A 41 30.26 5.67 2.65
C GLU A 41 30.62 5.00 1.29
N ASP A 42 30.11 5.66 0.25
CA ASP A 42 30.79 6.13 -0.97
C ASP A 42 31.33 5.12 -1.98
N ASP A 43 30.42 4.56 -2.78
CA ASP A 43 30.71 4.25 -4.19
C ASP A 43 29.44 4.47 -5.08
N PRO A 44 29.41 5.49 -5.96
CA PRO A 44 28.19 5.89 -6.69
C PRO A 44 27.70 4.84 -7.69
N GLU A 45 28.58 4.01 -8.27
CA GLU A 45 28.16 2.95 -9.19
C GLU A 45 27.60 1.71 -8.45
N GLU A 46 28.12 1.41 -7.26
CA GLU A 46 27.59 0.34 -6.41
C GLU A 46 26.24 0.71 -5.76
N GLY A 47 26.03 2.00 -5.48
CA GLY A 47 24.76 2.57 -5.05
C GLY A 47 23.66 2.45 -6.11
N VAL A 48 23.96 2.67 -7.39
CA VAL A 48 22.97 2.56 -8.49
C VAL A 48 22.58 1.10 -8.75
N MET A 49 23.54 0.17 -8.71
CA MET A 49 23.27 -1.27 -8.82
C MET A 49 22.52 -1.83 -7.59
N SER A 50 22.82 -1.34 -6.39
CA SER A 50 22.11 -1.67 -5.14
C SER A 50 20.67 -1.17 -5.16
N THR A 51 20.44 0.07 -5.62
CA THR A 51 19.09 0.65 -5.75
C THR A 51 18.28 -0.02 -6.85
N MET A 52 18.86 -0.37 -8.00
CA MET A 52 18.18 -1.14 -9.06
C MET A 52 17.75 -2.55 -8.59
N LYS A 53 18.60 -3.26 -7.85
CA LYS A 53 18.27 -4.57 -7.27
C LYS A 53 17.20 -4.46 -6.18
N THR A 54 17.21 -3.37 -5.41
CA THR A 54 16.19 -3.06 -4.40
C THR A 54 14.85 -2.72 -5.05
N GLN A 55 14.85 -1.93 -6.14
CA GLN A 55 13.64 -1.56 -6.88
C GLN A 55 12.99 -2.78 -7.55
N GLN A 56 13.76 -3.62 -8.26
CA GLN A 56 13.22 -4.86 -8.85
C GLN A 56 12.62 -5.80 -7.78
N LYS A 57 13.18 -5.79 -6.57
CA LYS A 57 12.71 -6.58 -5.44
C LYS A 57 11.41 -6.00 -4.85
N LEU A 58 11.32 -4.68 -4.71
CA LEU A 58 10.08 -3.97 -4.36
C LEU A 58 8.99 -4.20 -5.41
N ASP A 59 9.33 -4.22 -6.69
CA ASP A 59 8.38 -4.49 -7.78
C ASP A 59 7.85 -5.93 -7.73
N LYS A 60 8.70 -6.91 -7.41
CA LYS A 60 8.27 -8.31 -7.21
C LYS A 60 7.34 -8.44 -5.99
N ILE A 61 7.66 -7.75 -4.90
CA ILE A 61 6.80 -7.66 -3.71
C ILE A 61 5.48 -6.97 -4.05
N ASN A 62 5.49 -5.87 -4.81
CA ASN A 62 4.29 -5.15 -5.25
C ASN A 62 3.40 -6.00 -6.14
N LYS A 63 3.97 -6.77 -7.07
CA LYS A 63 3.22 -7.69 -7.92
C LYS A 63 2.56 -8.81 -7.10
N GLN A 64 3.21 -9.27 -6.04
CA GLN A 64 2.69 -10.30 -5.15
C GLN A 64 1.65 -9.74 -4.16
N TRP A 65 1.86 -8.51 -3.70
CA TRP A 65 0.92 -7.72 -2.92
C TRP A 65 -0.39 -7.52 -3.70
N LYS A 66 -0.30 -7.08 -4.96
CA LYS A 66 -1.46 -6.89 -5.85
C LYS A 66 -2.33 -8.14 -5.98
N ARG A 67 -1.73 -9.34 -6.00
CA ARG A 67 -2.43 -10.64 -6.05
C ARG A 67 -3.00 -11.11 -4.72
N SER A 68 -2.71 -10.40 -3.65
CA SER A 68 -3.06 -10.74 -2.28
C SER A 68 -3.81 -9.59 -1.60
N THR A 69 -4.35 -8.69 -2.40
CA THR A 69 -5.12 -7.52 -1.96
C THR A 69 -6.25 -7.26 -2.94
N GLU A 70 -7.40 -6.82 -2.43
CA GLU A 70 -8.61 -6.54 -3.21
C GLU A 70 -8.94 -5.04 -3.19
N GLY A 71 -9.72 -4.58 -4.17
CA GLY A 71 -10.12 -3.18 -4.33
C GLY A 71 -9.70 -2.55 -5.67
N ALA A 72 -10.36 -1.44 -6.00
CA ALA A 72 -10.14 -0.66 -7.21
C ALA A 72 -8.93 0.26 -7.06
N ASP A 73 -9.09 1.51 -6.60
CA ASP A 73 -8.00 2.49 -6.51
C ASP A 73 -7.13 2.20 -5.29
N VAL A 74 -7.77 2.02 -4.13
CA VAL A 74 -7.12 1.52 -2.92
C VAL A 74 -7.39 0.04 -2.72
N ARG A 75 -6.52 -0.59 -1.94
CA ARG A 75 -6.51 -2.03 -1.71
C ARG A 75 -6.35 -2.40 -0.25
N VAL A 76 -6.97 -3.51 0.13
CA VAL A 76 -6.82 -4.14 1.45
C VAL A 76 -6.36 -5.59 1.29
N PRO A 77 -5.66 -6.18 2.27
CA PRO A 77 -5.28 -7.59 2.25
C PRO A 77 -6.45 -8.54 1.98
N SER A 78 -6.23 -9.53 1.12
CA SER A 78 -7.15 -10.66 0.88
C SER A 78 -6.61 -11.91 1.57
N LEU A 79 -7.47 -12.56 2.36
CA LEU A 79 -7.09 -13.72 3.20
C LEU A 79 -7.03 -15.02 2.39
N ALA A 80 -6.06 -15.11 1.47
CA ALA A 80 -5.80 -16.35 0.74
C ALA A 80 -5.07 -17.37 1.64
N PRO A 81 -5.38 -18.69 1.55
CA PRO A 81 -4.80 -19.73 2.43
C PRO A 81 -3.27 -19.81 2.47
N LYS A 82 -2.60 -19.30 1.43
CA LYS A 82 -1.13 -19.27 1.31
C LYS A 82 -0.43 -18.20 2.17
N TRP A 83 -1.19 -17.32 2.82
CA TRP A 83 -0.67 -16.25 3.67
C TRP A 83 -0.97 -16.54 5.13
N GLN A 84 0.07 -16.86 5.88
CA GLN A 84 -0.01 -17.17 7.29
C GLN A 84 0.67 -16.04 8.08
N GLU A 85 0.83 -16.25 9.38
CA GLU A 85 1.35 -15.27 10.33
C GLU A 85 2.64 -14.60 9.85
N GLU A 86 3.67 -15.38 9.50
CA GLU A 86 4.98 -14.83 9.13
C GLU A 86 4.98 -14.07 7.81
N GLU A 87 4.12 -14.44 6.86
CA GLU A 87 3.97 -13.65 5.64
C GLU A 87 3.43 -12.25 5.93
N TRP A 88 2.41 -12.15 6.79
CA TRP A 88 1.82 -10.87 7.19
C TRP A 88 2.76 -10.06 8.08
N LYS A 89 3.48 -10.70 9.00
CA LYS A 89 4.55 -10.03 9.76
C LYS A 89 5.64 -9.52 8.83
N SER A 90 6.01 -10.27 7.80
CA SER A 90 7.01 -9.82 6.83
C SER A 90 6.55 -8.61 6.02
N VAL A 91 5.27 -8.53 5.66
CA VAL A 91 4.68 -7.30 5.11
C VAL A 91 4.85 -6.14 6.08
N GLY A 92 4.49 -6.32 7.36
CA GLY A 92 4.62 -5.25 8.35
C GLY A 92 6.07 -4.75 8.50
N ARG A 93 7.05 -5.66 8.51
CA ARG A 93 8.48 -5.31 8.51
C ARG A 93 8.87 -4.50 7.26
N ILE A 94 8.37 -4.88 6.07
CA ILE A 94 8.62 -4.16 4.81
C ILE A 94 7.99 -2.76 4.87
N LEU A 95 6.77 -2.60 5.37
CA LEU A 95 6.13 -1.29 5.51
C LEU A 95 6.92 -0.37 6.43
N ALA A 96 7.28 -0.86 7.61
CA ALA A 96 8.01 -0.08 8.60
C ALA A 96 9.42 0.29 8.13
N LYS A 97 10.17 -0.68 7.59
CA LYS A 97 11.54 -0.46 7.10
C LYS A 97 11.55 0.36 5.82
N GLY A 98 10.64 0.08 4.89
CA GLY A 98 10.51 0.81 3.63
C GLY A 98 10.28 2.30 3.87
N LEU A 99 9.40 2.64 4.80
CA LEU A 99 9.16 4.03 5.13
C LEU A 99 10.35 4.66 5.86
N LYS A 100 10.88 3.98 6.89
CA LYS A 100 11.96 4.52 7.73
C LYS A 100 13.27 4.74 6.95
N ASP A 101 13.65 3.78 6.11
CA ASP A 101 14.98 3.76 5.49
C ASP A 101 14.95 4.31 4.06
N HIS A 102 13.80 4.24 3.38
CA HIS A 102 13.70 4.59 1.95
C HIS A 102 12.58 5.59 1.62
N GLY A 103 11.79 6.06 2.60
CA GLY A 103 10.63 6.90 2.34
C GLY A 103 9.54 6.21 1.51
N TYR A 104 9.60 4.88 1.39
CA TYR A 104 8.69 4.09 0.58
C TYR A 104 7.49 3.61 1.41
N PHE A 105 6.29 3.89 0.91
CA PHE A 105 5.04 3.36 1.47
C PHE A 105 4.04 3.06 0.34
N PRO A 106 3.23 1.99 0.42
CA PRO A 106 2.27 1.67 -0.63
C PRO A 106 1.13 2.69 -0.67
N SER A 107 1.16 3.60 -1.66
CA SER A 107 0.16 4.64 -1.87
C SER A 107 -1.26 4.10 -2.10
N ARG A 108 -1.37 2.86 -2.57
CA ARG A 108 -2.66 2.18 -2.82
C ARG A 108 -3.14 1.34 -1.65
N LEU A 109 -2.43 1.27 -0.52
CA LEU A 109 -2.99 0.63 0.68
C LEU A 109 -4.09 1.53 1.25
N ALA A 110 -5.28 0.98 1.53
CA ALA A 110 -6.40 1.78 2.03
C ALA A 110 -6.04 2.53 3.32
N GLN A 111 -6.32 3.83 3.37
CA GLN A 111 -5.94 4.66 4.51
C GLN A 111 -6.62 4.23 5.80
N ALA A 112 -7.89 3.80 5.74
CA ALA A 112 -8.58 3.22 6.90
C ALA A 112 -7.87 1.96 7.45
N PHE A 113 -7.38 1.08 6.58
CA PHE A 113 -6.60 -0.09 6.99
C PHE A 113 -5.26 0.33 7.61
N THR A 114 -4.56 1.28 7.01
CA THR A 114 -3.29 1.81 7.54
C THR A 114 -3.49 2.47 8.91
N ALA A 115 -4.54 3.27 9.07
CA ALA A 115 -4.89 3.85 10.37
C ALA A 115 -5.15 2.75 11.41
N ALA A 116 -5.86 1.69 11.04
CA ALA A 116 -6.08 0.56 11.95
C ALA A 116 -4.79 -0.18 12.32
N VAL A 117 -3.87 -0.37 11.37
CA VAL A 117 -2.55 -0.97 11.63
C VAL A 117 -1.73 -0.13 12.60
N ILE A 118 -1.75 1.20 12.45
CA ILE A 118 -0.91 2.11 13.23
C ILE A 118 -1.54 2.39 14.59
N PHE A 119 -2.81 2.77 14.63
CA PHE A 119 -3.46 3.35 15.81
C PHE A 119 -4.49 2.40 16.46
N GLY A 120 -4.85 1.32 15.78
CA GLY A 120 -5.87 0.36 16.21
C GLY A 120 -7.22 0.59 15.53
N GLU A 121 -8.08 -0.43 15.49
CA GLU A 121 -9.38 -0.33 14.79
C GLU A 121 -10.30 0.75 15.36
N HIS A 122 -10.24 0.98 16.68
CA HIS A 122 -11.10 1.91 17.40
C HIS A 122 -10.80 3.38 17.12
N SER A 123 -9.62 3.69 16.56
CA SER A 123 -9.24 5.06 16.21
C SER A 123 -9.64 5.45 14.78
N VAL A 124 -10.14 4.52 13.97
CA VAL A 124 -10.48 4.79 12.57
C VAL A 124 -11.82 5.53 12.50
N SER A 125 -11.80 6.75 11.99
CA SER A 125 -13.01 7.57 11.92
C SER A 125 -14.02 7.06 10.87
N PRO A 126 -15.33 7.27 11.08
CA PRO A 126 -16.36 6.94 10.10
C PRO A 126 -16.16 7.60 8.73
N ASN A 127 -15.61 8.82 8.72
CA ASN A 127 -15.31 9.54 7.47
C ASN A 127 -14.16 8.85 6.72
N LEU A 128 -13.08 8.50 7.41
CA LEU A 128 -11.95 7.80 6.79
C LEU A 128 -12.35 6.43 6.23
N LEU A 129 -13.23 5.71 6.94
CA LEU A 129 -13.84 4.46 6.46
C LEU A 129 -14.64 4.68 5.18
N PHE A 130 -15.54 5.67 5.19
CA PHE A 130 -16.37 5.99 4.03
C PHE A 130 -15.52 6.40 2.81
N ASP A 131 -14.57 7.32 2.99
CA ASP A 131 -13.71 7.82 1.92
C ASP A 131 -12.86 6.68 1.34
N SER A 132 -12.33 5.81 2.21
CA SER A 132 -11.59 4.62 1.78
C SER A 132 -12.50 3.66 1.00
N LEU A 133 -13.74 3.42 1.44
CA LEU A 133 -14.70 2.56 0.73
C LEU A 133 -15.01 3.10 -0.67
N MET A 134 -15.23 4.40 -0.81
CA MET A 134 -15.45 4.98 -2.13
C MET A 134 -14.26 4.66 -3.04
N LEU A 135 -13.01 4.83 -2.59
CA LEU A 135 -11.84 4.48 -3.39
C LEU A 135 -11.63 2.97 -3.60
N TYR A 136 -12.23 2.12 -2.78
CA TYR A 136 -12.15 0.67 -2.90
C TYR A 136 -13.08 0.14 -4.00
N LEU A 137 -14.21 0.80 -4.22
CA LEU A 137 -15.20 0.43 -5.22
C LEU A 137 -14.76 0.83 -6.64
N SER A 138 -15.33 0.16 -7.65
CA SER A 138 -15.09 0.54 -9.04
C SER A 138 -15.65 1.94 -9.33
N GLN A 139 -15.21 2.56 -10.44
CA GLN A 139 -15.70 3.89 -10.80
C GLN A 139 -17.22 3.91 -10.99
N SER A 140 -17.79 2.92 -11.67
CA SER A 140 -19.24 2.85 -11.89
C SER A 140 -20.02 2.70 -10.59
N GLU A 141 -19.52 1.87 -9.67
CA GLU A 141 -20.13 1.67 -8.34
C GLU A 141 -20.07 2.94 -7.49
N ARG A 142 -18.96 3.67 -7.55
CA ARG A 142 -18.84 4.97 -6.88
C ARG A 142 -19.84 5.98 -7.41
N ASP A 143 -19.99 6.05 -8.73
CA ASP A 143 -20.89 6.99 -9.38
C ASP A 143 -22.34 6.69 -8.98
N LEU A 144 -22.73 5.41 -9.03
CA LEU A 144 -24.04 4.93 -8.56
C LEU A 144 -24.31 5.31 -7.09
N LEU A 145 -23.36 5.04 -6.17
CA LEU A 145 -23.51 5.40 -4.76
C LEU A 145 -23.56 6.92 -4.54
N SER A 146 -22.79 7.68 -5.32
CA SER A 146 -22.78 9.14 -5.23
C SER A 146 -24.14 9.73 -5.60
N THR A 147 -24.80 9.16 -6.60
CA THR A 147 -26.19 9.49 -6.98
C THR A 147 -27.16 9.06 -5.88
N ALA A 148 -27.10 7.80 -5.42
CA ALA A 148 -28.00 7.27 -4.39
C ALA A 148 -27.93 8.00 -3.04
N LEU A 149 -26.78 8.62 -2.71
CA LEU A 149 -26.62 9.46 -1.54
C LEU A 149 -27.28 10.84 -1.69
N GLN A 150 -27.42 11.35 -2.91
CA GLN A 150 -27.98 12.66 -3.21
C GLN A 150 -29.48 12.59 -3.49
N GLU A 151 -29.94 11.56 -4.18
CA GLU A 151 -31.32 11.38 -4.60
C GLU A 151 -31.74 9.91 -4.63
N ALA A 152 -33.04 9.66 -4.78
CA ALA A 152 -33.54 8.31 -4.93
C ALA A 152 -33.19 7.78 -6.32
N VAL A 153 -32.52 6.63 -6.39
CA VAL A 153 -32.32 5.88 -7.63
C VAL A 153 -33.60 5.12 -7.97
N VAL A 154 -33.90 4.97 -9.27
CA VAL A 154 -35.11 4.32 -9.78
C VAL A 154 -34.80 3.50 -11.02
N GLY A 155 -35.59 2.45 -11.27
CA GLY A 155 -35.42 1.60 -12.46
C GLY A 155 -34.12 0.79 -12.37
N ASP A 156 -33.38 0.72 -13.48
CA ASP A 156 -32.18 -0.11 -13.60
C ASP A 156 -31.12 0.23 -12.52
N ASP A 157 -30.95 1.52 -12.18
CA ASP A 157 -30.01 1.95 -11.13
C ASP A 157 -30.41 1.46 -9.73
N GLU A 158 -31.71 1.26 -9.48
CA GLU A 158 -32.19 0.69 -8.21
C GLU A 158 -31.82 -0.79 -8.10
N GLU A 159 -31.98 -1.55 -9.19
CA GLU A 159 -31.58 -2.96 -9.25
C GLU A 159 -30.05 -3.10 -9.09
N GLU A 160 -29.27 -2.28 -9.79
CA GLU A 160 -27.81 -2.27 -9.65
C GLU A 160 -27.36 -1.91 -8.23
N LEU A 161 -28.05 -0.98 -7.55
CA LEU A 161 -27.75 -0.61 -6.18
C LEU A 161 -28.03 -1.78 -5.23
N LEU A 162 -29.17 -2.47 -5.40
CA LEU A 162 -29.53 -3.63 -4.59
C LEU A 162 -28.53 -4.78 -4.78
N ASP A 163 -28.12 -5.05 -6.01
CA ASP A 163 -27.10 -6.05 -6.33
C ASP A 163 -25.75 -5.71 -5.70
N LEU A 164 -25.34 -4.44 -5.75
CA LEU A 164 -24.14 -3.96 -5.08
C LEU A 164 -24.23 -4.15 -3.55
N MET A 165 -25.37 -3.80 -2.95
CA MET A 165 -25.61 -3.97 -1.51
C MET A 165 -25.54 -5.45 -1.09
N ASP A 166 -26.20 -6.34 -1.84
CA ASP A 166 -26.18 -7.78 -1.57
C ASP A 166 -24.76 -8.36 -1.68
N ARG A 167 -24.01 -7.97 -2.72
CA ARG A 167 -22.61 -8.38 -2.91
C ARG A 167 -21.71 -7.93 -1.75
N MET A 168 -22.00 -6.77 -1.14
CA MET A 168 -21.30 -6.30 0.06
C MET A 168 -21.80 -6.96 1.36
N GLY A 169 -22.84 -7.78 1.25
CA GLY A 169 -23.45 -8.56 2.33
C GLY A 169 -24.44 -7.75 3.17
N VAL A 170 -25.05 -6.72 2.59
CA VAL A 170 -26.14 -5.95 3.21
C VAL A 170 -27.46 -6.66 2.87
N ARG A 171 -28.14 -7.18 3.89
CA ARG A 171 -29.38 -7.97 3.73
C ARG A 171 -30.68 -7.16 3.86
N THR A 172 -30.54 -5.84 4.02
CA THR A 172 -31.66 -4.93 4.20
C THR A 172 -31.58 -3.83 3.16
N VAL A 173 -32.70 -3.50 2.53
CA VAL A 173 -32.76 -2.40 1.56
C VAL A 173 -32.41 -1.08 2.26
N PRO A 174 -31.29 -0.43 1.92
CA PRO A 174 -30.96 0.87 2.49
C PRO A 174 -31.96 1.91 2.00
N LYS A 175 -32.23 2.89 2.86
CA LYS A 175 -32.98 4.10 2.54
C LYS A 175 -32.00 5.25 2.42
N LYS A 176 -32.37 6.30 1.69
CA LYS A 176 -31.51 7.48 1.49
C LYS A 176 -30.97 8.07 2.79
N ASP A 177 -31.79 8.12 3.84
CA ASP A 177 -31.44 8.68 5.15
C ASP A 177 -30.43 7.82 5.94
N ASN A 178 -30.37 6.52 5.68
CA ASN A 178 -29.48 5.59 6.38
C ASN A 178 -28.34 5.02 5.52
N LEU A 179 -28.36 5.24 4.20
CA LEU A 179 -27.42 4.65 3.24
C LEU A 179 -25.97 4.91 3.64
N ARG A 180 -25.62 6.15 4.02
CA ARG A 180 -24.27 6.48 4.47
C ARG A 180 -23.84 5.67 5.70
N ALA A 181 -24.73 5.50 6.67
CA ALA A 181 -24.43 4.73 7.87
C ALA A 181 -24.22 3.24 7.54
N VAL A 182 -25.02 2.69 6.63
CA VAL A 182 -24.85 1.33 6.11
C VAL A 182 -23.50 1.20 5.39
N LEU A 183 -23.14 2.15 4.53
CA LEU A 183 -21.85 2.16 3.83
C LEU A 183 -20.66 2.23 4.79
N VAL A 184 -20.75 2.97 5.89
CA VAL A 184 -19.70 2.97 6.92
C VAL A 184 -19.55 1.59 7.58
N GLN A 185 -20.66 0.88 7.85
CA GLN A 185 -20.61 -0.48 8.38
C GLN A 185 -20.00 -1.46 7.37
N VAL A 186 -20.36 -1.31 6.09
CA VAL A 186 -19.76 -2.08 4.99
C VAL A 186 -18.26 -1.81 4.91
N ALA A 187 -17.84 -0.54 4.96
CA ALA A 187 -16.44 -0.15 4.95
C ALA A 187 -15.67 -0.81 6.11
N HIS A 188 -16.21 -0.75 7.33
CA HIS A 188 -15.60 -1.38 8.50
C HIS A 188 -15.46 -2.90 8.31
N LYS A 189 -16.50 -3.55 7.78
CA LYS A 189 -16.47 -4.98 7.47
C LYS A 189 -15.37 -5.32 6.45
N GLN A 190 -15.35 -4.63 5.31
CA GLN A 190 -14.45 -4.93 4.20
C GLN A 190 -12.99 -4.59 4.53
N MET A 191 -12.76 -3.47 5.22
CA MET A 191 -11.42 -2.93 5.42
C MET A 191 -10.77 -3.33 6.73
N ILE A 192 -11.55 -3.74 7.74
CA ILE A 192 -11.01 -4.05 9.07
C ILE A 192 -11.36 -5.47 9.46
N GLN A 193 -12.65 -5.82 9.50
CA GLN A 193 -13.08 -7.13 9.99
C GLN A 193 -12.62 -8.27 9.09
N HIS A 194 -12.79 -8.13 7.77
CA HIS A 194 -12.42 -9.17 6.81
C HIS A 194 -10.90 -9.41 6.79
N PRO A 195 -10.03 -8.39 6.68
CA PRO A 195 -8.58 -8.59 6.72
C PRO A 195 -8.01 -8.62 8.15
N LYS A 196 -8.81 -8.86 9.20
CA LYS A 196 -8.37 -8.70 10.61
C LYS A 196 -7.13 -9.54 10.95
N TYR A 197 -7.06 -10.77 10.47
CA TYR A 197 -5.88 -11.62 10.69
C TYR A 197 -4.60 -11.02 10.09
N ALA A 198 -4.68 -10.43 8.89
CA ALA A 198 -3.55 -9.73 8.29
C ALA A 198 -3.23 -8.45 9.07
N LEU A 199 -4.25 -7.69 9.45
CA LEU A 199 -4.14 -6.45 10.24
C LEU A 199 -3.39 -6.69 11.54
N ASP A 200 -3.80 -7.67 12.33
CA ASP A 200 -3.23 -7.95 13.65
C ASP A 200 -1.73 -8.34 13.52
N ASN A 201 -1.40 -9.22 12.57
CA ASN A 201 -0.03 -9.66 12.31
C ASN A 201 0.87 -8.52 11.77
N ILE A 202 0.35 -7.68 10.88
CA ILE A 202 1.07 -6.51 10.38
C ILE A 202 1.29 -5.49 11.51
N SER A 203 0.24 -5.22 12.30
CA SER A 203 0.26 -4.24 13.39
C SER A 203 1.22 -4.63 14.50
N GLU A 204 1.31 -5.92 14.84
CA GLU A 204 2.22 -6.45 15.87
C GLU A 204 3.67 -5.97 15.65
N VAL A 205 4.14 -6.01 14.40
CA VAL A 205 5.53 -5.67 14.04
C VAL A 205 5.69 -4.23 13.56
N ALA A 206 4.72 -3.70 12.79
CA ALA A 206 4.82 -2.38 12.17
C ALA A 206 4.27 -1.27 13.06
N GLY A 207 3.16 -1.53 13.77
CA GLY A 207 2.42 -0.54 14.55
C GLY A 207 3.29 0.28 15.51
N PRO A 208 4.12 -0.34 16.38
CA PRO A 208 4.99 0.39 17.29
C PRO A 208 6.02 1.29 16.61
N ILE A 209 6.49 0.92 15.41
CA ILE A 209 7.46 1.70 14.64
C ILE A 209 6.75 2.85 13.94
N LEU A 210 5.65 2.57 13.26
CA LEU A 210 4.87 3.56 12.51
C LEU A 210 4.23 4.60 13.44
N ARG A 211 3.76 4.24 14.65
CA ARG A 211 3.25 5.21 15.64
C ARG A 211 4.28 6.25 16.08
N LYS A 212 5.57 5.92 16.01
CA LYS A 212 6.64 6.91 16.29
C LYS A 212 6.85 7.88 15.12
N LEU A 213 6.56 7.44 13.91
CA LEU A 213 6.66 8.25 12.68
C LEU A 213 5.40 9.08 12.44
N PHE A 214 4.24 8.60 12.90
CA PHE A 214 2.94 9.26 12.77
C PHE A 214 2.32 9.48 14.16
N PRO A 215 2.55 10.65 14.79
CA PRO A 215 1.90 11.01 16.03
C PRO A 215 0.35 11.04 15.94
N GLY A 216 -0.21 11.32 14.76
CA GLY A 216 -1.67 11.28 14.53
C GLY A 216 -2.11 10.93 13.11
N GLU A 217 -3.43 10.83 12.91
CA GLU A 217 -4.06 10.50 11.62
C GLU A 217 -3.70 11.51 10.52
N GLU A 218 -3.54 12.79 10.86
CA GLU A 218 -3.20 13.85 9.90
C GLU A 218 -1.79 13.69 9.32
N ASP A 219 -0.82 13.21 10.12
CA ASP A 219 0.54 12.92 9.64
C ASP A 219 0.52 11.78 8.60
N MET A 220 -0.32 10.77 8.86
CA MET A 220 -0.54 9.68 7.92
C MET A 220 -1.21 10.19 6.63
N LYS A 221 -2.25 11.01 6.71
CA LYS A 221 -2.89 11.60 5.51
C LYS A 221 -1.90 12.38 4.67
N LYS A 222 -1.07 13.20 5.32
CA LYS A 222 -0.01 13.96 4.65
C LYS A 222 0.99 13.06 3.92
N LEU A 223 1.38 11.93 4.52
CA LEU A 223 2.20 10.92 3.82
C LEU A 223 1.53 10.50 2.51
N TYR A 224 0.24 10.15 2.54
CA TYR A 224 -0.49 9.71 1.35
C TYR A 224 -0.52 10.78 0.26
N GLU A 225 -0.69 12.06 0.63
CA GLU A 225 -0.60 13.18 -0.32
C GLU A 225 0.81 13.33 -0.92
N ASP A 226 1.85 13.11 -0.11
CA ASP A 226 3.25 13.23 -0.50
C ASP A 226 3.71 12.08 -1.40
N ILE A 227 3.27 10.84 -1.13
CA ILE A 227 3.63 9.66 -1.93
C ILE A 227 2.73 9.47 -3.16
N LYS A 228 1.56 10.14 -3.21
CA LYS A 228 0.66 10.04 -4.36
C LYS A 228 1.39 10.50 -5.63
N PRO A 229 1.57 9.63 -6.63
CA PRO A 229 2.25 9.99 -7.87
C PRO A 229 1.38 10.98 -8.64
N THR A 230 1.98 12.04 -9.15
CA THR A 230 1.32 13.01 -10.03
C THR A 230 2.17 13.22 -11.27
N THR A 231 1.55 13.57 -12.39
CA THR A 231 2.25 13.88 -13.64
C THR A 231 3.36 14.91 -13.40
N ARG A 232 3.09 15.91 -12.56
CA ARG A 232 4.05 16.95 -12.14
C ARG A 232 5.23 16.37 -11.34
N LYS A 233 4.97 15.51 -10.34
CA LYS A 233 6.03 14.87 -9.55
C LYS A 233 6.89 13.98 -10.44
N VAL A 234 6.29 13.16 -11.31
CA VAL A 234 7.01 12.27 -12.23
C VAL A 234 7.88 13.05 -13.21
N ILE A 235 7.32 14.09 -13.88
CA ILE A 235 8.09 14.93 -14.80
C ILE A 235 9.27 15.60 -14.09
N LYS A 236 9.08 16.06 -12.84
CA LYS A 236 10.16 16.69 -12.05
C LYS A 236 11.30 15.71 -11.70
N MET A 237 11.02 14.41 -11.64
CA MET A 237 12.05 13.39 -11.38
C MET A 237 12.87 13.05 -12.64
N ILE A 238 12.40 13.39 -13.83
CA ILE A 238 13.13 13.13 -15.08
C ILE A 238 14.29 14.11 -15.17
N THR A 239 15.50 13.59 -14.98
CA THR A 239 16.74 14.32 -15.25
C THR A 239 17.16 14.05 -16.69
N SER A 240 17.18 15.07 -17.53
CA SER A 240 17.57 14.96 -18.93
C SER A 240 18.39 16.17 -19.38
N SER A 241 19.29 15.94 -20.34
CA SER A 241 20.14 16.99 -20.93
C SER A 241 20.21 16.77 -22.44
N PRO A 242 19.15 17.12 -23.19
CA PRO A 242 19.08 16.87 -24.63
C PRO A 242 20.16 17.67 -25.37
N ALA A 243 20.97 16.98 -26.19
CA ALA A 243 22.09 17.55 -26.92
C ALA A 243 21.69 18.06 -28.33
N ASN A 244 20.56 17.59 -28.87
CA ASN A 244 20.08 17.98 -30.18
C ASN A 244 18.56 18.20 -30.24
N SER A 245 18.09 18.77 -31.35
CA SER A 245 16.68 19.11 -31.56
C SER A 245 15.76 17.87 -31.50
N ALA A 246 16.23 16.72 -32.02
CA ALA A 246 15.45 15.48 -32.00
C ALA A 246 15.27 14.92 -30.58
N GLU A 247 16.30 15.00 -29.74
CA GLU A 247 16.25 14.62 -28.33
C GLU A 247 15.34 15.55 -27.53
N ASN A 248 15.42 16.87 -27.77
CA ASN A 248 14.53 17.83 -27.11
C ASN A 248 13.06 17.59 -27.51
N GLN A 249 12.80 17.31 -28.80
CA GLN A 249 11.47 16.95 -29.28
C GLN A 249 10.96 15.64 -28.67
N SER A 250 11.82 14.63 -28.53
CA SER A 250 11.49 13.36 -27.88
C SER A 250 11.14 13.55 -26.40
N LEU A 251 11.91 14.37 -25.67
CA LEU A 251 11.60 14.73 -24.28
C LEU A 251 10.25 15.44 -24.14
N ARG A 252 9.91 16.33 -25.08
CA ARG A 252 8.59 17.00 -25.10
C ARG A 252 7.46 16.01 -25.29
N PHE A 253 7.59 15.06 -26.22
CA PHE A 253 6.59 14.01 -26.42
C PHE A 253 6.46 13.10 -25.19
N LEU A 254 7.57 12.75 -24.53
CA LEU A 254 7.52 11.99 -23.27
C LEU A 254 6.77 12.77 -22.17
N HIS A 255 7.06 14.05 -21.98
CA HIS A 255 6.32 14.87 -21.03
C HIS A 255 4.83 14.99 -21.40
N GLN A 256 4.49 15.09 -22.68
CA GLN A 256 3.09 15.15 -23.12
C GLN A 256 2.37 13.82 -22.89
N TYR A 257 3.02 12.70 -23.15
CA TYR A 257 2.52 11.36 -22.82
C TYR A 257 2.25 11.23 -21.32
N ILE A 258 3.23 11.57 -20.47
CA ILE A 258 3.08 11.50 -19.01
C ILE A 258 1.94 12.39 -18.52
N ARG A 259 1.76 13.59 -19.10
CA ARG A 259 0.63 14.48 -18.77
C ARG A 259 -0.74 13.89 -19.15
N GLY A 260 -0.78 13.00 -20.14
CA GLY A 260 -1.99 12.29 -20.56
C GLY A 260 -2.28 11.02 -19.75
N LEU A 261 -1.39 10.61 -18.84
CA LEU A 261 -1.63 9.46 -17.96
C LEU A 261 -2.55 9.84 -16.79
N ASP A 262 -3.43 8.91 -16.43
CA ASP A 262 -4.21 8.94 -15.21
C ASP A 262 -3.39 8.40 -14.01
N GLU A 263 -3.96 8.44 -12.80
CA GLU A 263 -3.27 7.98 -11.58
C GLU A 263 -2.88 6.49 -11.67
N ILE A 264 -3.68 5.67 -12.36
CA ILE A 264 -3.41 4.26 -12.60
C ILE A 264 -2.19 4.11 -13.52
N GLY A 265 -2.13 4.87 -14.62
CA GLY A 265 -1.00 4.89 -15.54
C GLY A 265 0.31 5.37 -14.89
N LEU A 266 0.22 6.25 -13.89
CA LEU A 266 1.39 6.76 -13.15
C LEU A 266 1.90 5.83 -12.03
N SER A 267 1.04 4.96 -11.49
CA SER A 267 1.37 4.14 -10.31
C SER A 267 2.03 2.80 -10.62
N GLY A 268 2.24 2.48 -11.91
CA GLY A 268 2.81 1.21 -12.35
C GLY A 268 1.79 0.06 -12.23
N SER A 269 1.70 -0.77 -13.27
CA SER A 269 0.77 -1.91 -13.34
C SER A 269 1.28 -3.15 -12.61
#